data_AF-A0A0N0GF69-F1
#
_entry.id   AF-A0A0N0GF69-F1
#
_cell.length_a   1.000
_cell.length_b   1.000
_cell.length_c   1.000
_cell.angle_alpha   90.00
_cell.angle_beta   90.00
_cell.angle_gamma   90.00
#
_symmetry.space_group_name_H-M   'P 1'
#
loop_
_entity.id
_entity.type
_entity.pdbx_description
1 polymer ?
#
loop_
_entity_poly.entity_id
_entity_poly.type
_entity_poly.pdbx_seq_one_letter_code
_entity_poly.pdbx_strand_id
1 'polypeptide(L)' 'MAGRGALGALRIYARSDHVTTEMKLGDFLSQGGKVYSDNSSTSAGGDRVEALIVTLPEGSTVPVKIID' A
#
# COMPACT_ATOMS: atom_id res chain seq x y z
N MET A 1 0.45 -1.74 1.56
CA MET A 1 0.61 -2.21 2.96
C MET A 1 0.74 -1.00 3.88
N ALA A 2 0.30 -1.11 5.12
CA ALA A 2 0.41 -0.08 6.16
C ALA A 2 1.00 -0.67 7.45
N GLY A 3 1.56 0.18 8.30
CA GLY A 3 2.19 -0.20 9.57
C GLY A 3 3.72 -0.15 9.55
N ARG A 4 4.34 -0.18 10.73
CA ARG A 4 5.80 -0.02 10.89
C ARG A 4 6.63 -1.11 10.21
N GLY A 5 6.04 -2.29 9.97
CA GLY A 5 6.69 -3.40 9.26
C GLY A 5 6.49 -3.39 7.74
N ALA A 6 5.72 -2.46 7.18
CA ALA A 6 5.26 -2.52 5.79
C ALA A 6 6.42 -2.56 4.78
N LEU A 7 7.41 -1.67 4.91
CA LEU A 7 8.56 -1.64 4.00
C LEU A 7 9.38 -2.93 4.07
N GLY A 8 9.58 -3.48 5.27
CA GLY A 8 10.28 -4.75 5.44
C GLY A 8 9.53 -5.91 4.79
N ALA A 9 8.21 -5.93 4.93
CA ALA A 9 7.36 -6.97 4.35
C ALA A 9 7.30 -6.92 2.81
N LEU A 10 7.50 -5.75 2.18
CA LEU A 10 7.51 -5.62 0.72
C LEU A 10 8.71 -6.31 0.06
N ARG A 11 9.81 -6.53 0.79
CA ARG A 11 11.04 -7.14 0.25
C ARG A 11 10.82 -8.51 -0.38
N ILE A 12 9.80 -9.26 0.05
CA ILE A 12 9.50 -10.58 -0.52
C ILE A 12 8.99 -10.50 -1.97
N TYR A 13 8.50 -9.33 -2.39
CA TYR A 13 8.00 -9.07 -3.75
C TYR A 13 9.02 -8.38 -4.66
N ALA A 14 10.19 -8.03 -4.12
CA ALA A 14 11.22 -7.32 -4.86
C ALA A 14 11.75 -8.16 -6.03
N ARG A 15 11.85 -7.54 -7.21
CA ARG A 15 12.49 -8.07 -8.42
C ARG A 15 13.33 -6.96 -9.05
N SER A 16 14.27 -7.32 -9.92
CA SER A 16 15.21 -6.38 -10.55
C SER A 16 14.56 -5.28 -11.39
N ASP A 17 13.30 -5.46 -11.78
CA ASP A 17 12.49 -4.58 -12.61
C ASP A 17 11.30 -3.96 -11.86
N HIS A 18 11.24 -4.10 -10.53
CA HIS A 18 10.19 -3.52 -9.70
C HIS A 18 10.70 -2.29 -8.95
N VAL A 19 9.78 -1.36 -8.66
CA VAL A 19 10.01 -0.25 -7.73
C VAL A 19 9.05 -0.34 -6.55
N THR A 20 9.52 0.09 -5.38
CA THR A 20 8.68 0.25 -4.21
C THR A 20 8.23 1.70 -4.09
N THR A 21 6.93 1.90 -3.94
CA THR A 21 6.34 3.24 -3.81
C THR A 21 5.75 3.48 -2.42
N GLU A 22 6.02 4.67 -1.87
CA GLU A 22 5.35 5.23 -0.71
C GLU A 22 4.25 6.20 -1.17
N MET A 23 3.08 6.11 -0.51
CA MET A 23 1.91 6.94 -0.76
C MET A 23 1.28 7.38 0.55
N LYS A 24 0.62 8.53 0.56
CA LYS A 24 -0.13 9.01 1.71
C LYS A 24 -1.58 8.54 1.62
N LEU A 25 -2.03 7.76 2.61
CA LEU A 25 -3.41 7.27 2.67
C LEU A 25 -4.45 8.41 2.59
N GLY A 26 -4.13 9.56 3.21
CA GLY A 26 -4.99 10.75 3.17
C GLY A 26 -5.31 11.25 1.76
N ASP A 27 -4.44 11.05 0.77
CA ASP A 27 -4.66 11.53 -0.60
C ASP A 27 -5.72 10.69 -1.34
N PHE A 28 -5.92 9.44 -0.91
CA PHE A 28 -7.06 8.63 -1.36
C PHE A 28 -8.34 9.07 -0.65
N LEU A 29 -8.28 9.24 0.67
CA LEU A 29 -9.45 9.60 1.50
C LEU A 29 -10.02 10.96 1.11
N SER A 30 -9.18 11.95 0.79
CA SER A 30 -9.62 13.27 0.34
C SER A 30 -10.35 13.25 -0.99
N GLN A 31 -10.20 12.18 -1.77
CA GLN A 31 -10.88 11.97 -3.05
C GLN A 31 -12.07 11.01 -2.92
N GLY A 32 -12.50 10.67 -1.70
CA GLY A 32 -13.63 9.74 -1.48
C GLY A 32 -13.24 8.25 -1.54
N GLY A 33 -11.94 7.95 -1.50
CA GLY A 33 -11.43 6.60 -1.34
C GLY A 33 -11.87 5.96 -0.03
N LYS A 34 -12.06 4.64 -0.05
CA LYS A 34 -12.44 3.81 1.09
C LYS A 34 -11.37 2.76 1.33
N VAL A 35 -11.21 2.36 2.58
CA VAL A 35 -10.18 1.41 3.02
C VAL A 35 -10.85 0.12 3.45
N TYR A 36 -10.32 -1.00 2.96
CA TYR A 36 -10.78 -2.34 3.28
C TYR A 36 -9.57 -3.19 3.66
N SER A 37 -9.72 -4.08 4.64
CA SER A 37 -8.72 -5.10 4.92
C SER A 37 -8.58 -6.04 3.73
N ASP A 38 -7.35 -6.33 3.34
CA ASP A 38 -7.06 -7.31 2.31
C ASP A 38 -6.72 -8.66 2.94
N ASN A 39 -7.71 -9.55 2.97
CA ASN A 39 -7.58 -10.89 3.53
C ASN A 39 -6.96 -11.90 2.54
N SER A 40 -6.61 -11.48 1.32
CA SER A 40 -5.99 -12.34 0.31
C SER A 40 -4.46 -12.33 0.34
N SER A 41 -3.87 -11.35 1.03
CA SER A 41 -2.43 -11.16 1.10
C SER A 41 -1.75 -12.15 2.05
N THR A 42 -0.82 -12.95 1.52
CA THR A 42 0.01 -13.90 2.27
C THR A 42 1.08 -13.23 3.16
N SER A 43 1.36 -11.95 2.92
CA SER A 43 2.39 -11.16 3.63
C SER A 43 1.83 -10.24 4.71
N ALA A 44 0.51 -10.22 4.89
CA ALA A 44 -0.16 -9.51 5.97
C ALA A 44 -0.59 -10.51 7.03
N GLY A 45 -0.45 -10.13 8.31
CA GLY A 45 -0.75 -11.04 9.43
C GLY A 45 0.34 -11.15 10.50
N GLY A 46 1.40 -10.32 10.44
CA GLY A 46 2.27 -10.07 11.60
C GLY A 46 1.83 -8.81 12.35
N ASP A 47 2.10 -8.74 13.66
CA ASP A 47 1.71 -7.67 14.63
C ASP A 47 1.97 -6.20 14.21
N ARG A 48 2.62 -5.94 13.08
CA ARG A 48 3.08 -4.61 12.66
C ARG A 48 2.84 -4.29 11.18
N VAL A 49 2.11 -5.13 10.44
CA VAL A 49 1.82 -4.92 9.02
C VAL A 49 0.42 -5.37 8.62
N GLU A 50 -0.30 -4.47 7.96
CA GLU A 50 -1.65 -4.69 7.43
C GLU A 50 -1.62 -4.56 5.89
N ALA A 51 -2.22 -5.53 5.20
CA ALA A 51 -2.55 -5.38 3.79
C ALA A 51 -3.94 -4.73 3.67
N LEU A 52 -4.04 -3.80 2.74
CA LEU A 52 -5.22 -2.97 2.55
C LEU A 52 -5.53 -2.90 1.06
N ILE A 53 -6.82 -2.98 0.72
CA ILE A 53 -7.34 -2.47 -0.54
C ILE A 53 -7.87 -1.06 -0.28
N VAL A 54 -7.39 -0.08 -1.06
CA VAL A 54 -7.83 1.31 -0.98
C VAL A 54 -8.44 1.69 -2.33
N THR A 55 -9.70 2.11 -2.33
CA THR A 55 -10.36 2.55 -3.58
C THR A 55 -9.91 3.95 -3.97
N LEU A 56 -9.90 4.20 -5.28
CA LEU A 56 -9.67 5.52 -5.88
C LEU A 56 -10.71 5.70 -6.98
N PRO A 57 -11.47 6.82 -7.02
CA PRO A 57 -12.46 7.02 -8.07
C PRO A 57 -11.85 7.02 -9.47
N GLU A 58 -12.65 6.66 -10.46
CA GLU A 58 -12.24 6.68 -11.86
C GLU A 58 -11.75 8.09 -12.27
N GLY A 59 -10.66 8.14 -13.04
CA GLY A 59 -10.01 9.39 -13.47
C GLY A 59 -9.18 10.10 -12.40
N SER A 60 -9.14 9.59 -11.16
CA SER A 60 -8.35 10.16 -10.07
C SER A 60 -6.94 9.55 -9.99
N THR A 61 -5.99 10.31 -9.45
CA THR A 61 -4.61 9.85 -9.22
C THR A 61 -4.11 10.34 -7.85
N VAL A 62 -3.06 9.71 -7.33
CA VAL A 62 -2.38 10.14 -6.11
C VAL A 62 -0.88 10.30 -6.37
N PRO A 63 -0.18 11.22 -5.69
CA PRO A 63 1.27 11.30 -5.78
C PRO A 63 1.92 10.07 -5.15
N VAL A 64 3.02 9.63 -5.76
CA VAL A 64 3.84 8.51 -5.27
C VAL A 64 5.28 8.98 -5.09
N LYS A 65 5.98 8.41 -4.11
CA LYS A 65 7.44 8.53 -3.97
C LYS A 65 8.07 7.16 -4.16
N ILE A 66 9.02 7.05 -5.09
CA ILE A 66 9.84 5.83 -5.22
C ILE A 66 10.85 5.79 -4.07
N ILE A 67 10.92 4.66 -3.37
CA ILE A 67 11.75 4.48 -2.17
C ILE A 67 12.69 3.26 -2.25
N ASP A 68 12.56 2.42 -3.28
CA ASP A 68 13.46 1.33 -3.68
C ASP A 68 13.25 1.05 -5.17
#